data_AF-A0A6C7HS53-F1
#
_entry.id   AF-A0A6C7HS53-F1
#
_cell.length_a   1.000
_cell.length_b   1.000
_cell.length_c   1.000
_cell.angle_alpha   90.00
_cell.angle_beta   90.00
_cell.angle_gamma   90.00
#
_symmetry.space_group_name_H-M   'P 1'
#
loop_
_entity.id
_entity.type
_entity.pdbx_description
1 polymer ?
#
loop_
_entity_poly.entity_id
_entity_poly.type
_entity_poly.pdbx_seq_one_letter_code
_entity_poly.pdbx_strand_id
1 'polypeptide(L)'
;MTTLRQPYYELSPEVYSALVQAKNALEKSTIDPTLMELIYLRVSQINGCAFCLEMHSKALRKAGVNQAKLDALAGWRVSHHFNEQECAALAWAESVTHIAETHAEDNVYLPLLDHFSAREISDLTFAIGLMNCFNRLAIGMRM
;
A
#
# COMPACT_ATOMS: atom_id res chain seq x y z
N MET A 1 -15.04 -16.27 13.87
CA MET A 1 -15.41 -15.64 12.59
C MET A 1 -16.10 -14.34 12.93
N THR A 2 -15.44 -13.21 12.71
CA THR A 2 -16.10 -11.91 12.77
C THR A 2 -17.11 -11.86 11.63
N THR A 3 -18.38 -11.72 11.96
CA THR A 3 -19.43 -11.53 10.95
C THR A 3 -19.21 -10.15 10.32
N LEU A 4 -19.16 -10.09 8.98
CA LEU A 4 -19.14 -8.82 8.26
C LEU A 4 -20.34 -7.97 8.68
N ARG A 5 -20.15 -6.65 8.76
CA ARG A 5 -21.29 -5.71 8.95
C ARG A 5 -22.27 -5.80 7.78
N GLN A 6 -21.74 -5.91 6.57
CA GLN A 6 -22.50 -6.16 5.34
C GLN A 6 -21.60 -6.94 4.37
N PRO A 7 -22.13 -7.91 3.61
CA PRO A 7 -21.39 -8.63 2.58
C PRO A 7 -21.23 -7.74 1.33
N TYR A 8 -20.41 -6.70 1.43
CA TYR A 8 -20.29 -5.62 0.43
C TYR A 8 -19.88 -6.11 -0.96
N TYR A 9 -19.13 -7.22 -1.06
CA TYR A 9 -18.76 -7.82 -2.34
C TYR A 9 -19.91 -8.59 -3.00
N GLU A 10 -20.93 -9.01 -2.24
CA GLU A 10 -22.18 -9.60 -2.77
C GLU A 10 -23.21 -8.52 -3.11
N LEU A 11 -23.27 -7.46 -2.29
CA LEU A 11 -24.22 -6.36 -2.47
C LEU A 11 -23.77 -5.36 -3.54
N SER A 12 -22.48 -5.29 -3.87
CA SER A 12 -21.92 -4.38 -4.88
C SER A 12 -20.82 -5.05 -5.71
N PRO A 13 -21.13 -6.18 -6.38
CA PRO A 13 -20.12 -7.01 -7.03
C PRO A 13 -19.44 -6.31 -8.22
N GLU A 14 -20.14 -5.47 -8.97
CA GLU A 14 -19.59 -4.75 -10.12
C GLU A 14 -18.52 -3.75 -9.69
N VAL A 15 -18.80 -2.99 -8.62
CA VAL A 15 -17.87 -2.00 -8.08
C VAL A 15 -16.65 -2.68 -7.47
N TYR A 16 -16.85 -3.72 -6.68
CA TYR A 16 -15.75 -4.48 -6.10
C TYR A 16 -14.86 -5.13 -7.18
N SER A 17 -15.48 -5.72 -8.20
CA SER A 17 -14.77 -6.30 -9.35
C SER A 17 -13.95 -5.25 -10.10
N ALA A 18 -14.48 -4.05 -10.31
CA ALA A 18 -13.74 -2.96 -10.96
C ALA A 18 -12.49 -2.54 -10.15
N LEU A 19 -12.60 -2.45 -8.83
CA LEU A 19 -11.45 -2.17 -7.96
C LEU A 19 -10.38 -3.28 -8.04
N VAL A 20 -10.81 -4.54 -8.04
CA VAL A 20 -9.89 -5.68 -8.20
C VAL A 20 -9.23 -5.67 -9.57
N GLN A 21 -9.95 -5.38 -10.65
CA GLN A 21 -9.38 -5.25 -11.99
C GLN A 21 -8.36 -4.13 -12.07
N ALA A 22 -8.64 -2.98 -11.45
CA ALA A 22 -7.68 -1.87 -11.36
C ALA A 22 -6.41 -2.29 -10.60
N LYS A 23 -6.55 -3.03 -9.48
CA LYS A 23 -5.41 -3.59 -8.76
C LYS A 23 -4.61 -4.56 -9.61
N ASN A 24 -5.27 -5.47 -10.32
CA ASN A 24 -4.59 -6.47 -11.17
C ASN A 24 -3.88 -5.81 -12.35
N ALA A 25 -4.37 -4.66 -12.85
CA ALA A 25 -3.67 -3.90 -13.88
C ALA A 25 -2.28 -3.42 -13.44
N LEU A 26 -2.06 -3.22 -12.14
CA LEU A 26 -0.75 -2.86 -11.58
C LEU A 26 0.27 -4.01 -11.62
N GLU A 27 -0.14 -5.25 -11.87
CA GLU A 27 0.80 -6.36 -12.10
C GLU A 27 1.63 -6.17 -13.37
N LYS A 28 1.21 -5.25 -14.25
CA LYS A 28 1.96 -4.83 -15.45
C LYS A 28 2.94 -3.69 -15.18
N SER A 29 2.99 -3.16 -13.95
CA SER A 29 3.95 -2.14 -13.56
C SER A 29 5.37 -2.71 -13.55
N THR A 30 6.35 -1.86 -13.80
CA THR A 30 7.78 -2.22 -13.71
C THR A 30 8.35 -2.08 -12.30
N ILE A 31 7.58 -1.55 -11.35
CA ILE A 31 7.96 -1.49 -9.93
C ILE A 31 8.17 -2.91 -9.41
N ASP A 32 9.24 -3.12 -8.63
CA ASP A 32 9.48 -4.37 -7.93
C ASP A 32 8.22 -4.80 -7.15
N PRO A 33 7.65 -5.99 -7.43
CA PRO A 33 6.50 -6.50 -6.70
C PRO A 33 6.69 -6.53 -5.19
N THR A 34 7.93 -6.73 -4.73
CA THR A 34 8.28 -6.72 -3.30
C THR A 34 8.10 -5.32 -2.70
N LEU A 35 8.54 -4.28 -3.41
CA LEU A 35 8.33 -2.89 -3.01
C LEU A 35 6.84 -2.56 -3.00
N MET A 36 6.10 -2.95 -4.04
CA MET A 36 4.65 -2.72 -4.09
C MET A 36 3.94 -3.35 -2.88
N GLU A 37 4.31 -4.57 -2.52
CA GLU A 37 3.74 -5.27 -1.37
C GLU A 37 4.14 -4.64 -0.03
N LEU A 38 5.37 -4.09 0.09
CA LEU A 38 5.81 -3.29 1.24
C LEU A 38 4.97 -2.01 1.39
N ILE A 39 4.66 -1.33 0.30
CA ILE A 39 3.79 -0.15 0.30
C ILE A 39 2.38 -0.52 0.76
N TYR A 40 1.81 -1.61 0.24
CA TYR A 40 0.51 -2.09 0.70
C TYR A 40 0.47 -2.41 2.20
N LEU A 41 1.53 -3.06 2.70
CA LEU A 41 1.66 -3.32 4.13
C LEU A 41 1.74 -2.01 4.94
N ARG A 42 2.56 -1.04 4.51
CA ARG A 42 2.72 0.24 5.23
C ARG A 42 1.43 1.05 5.27
N VAL A 43 0.73 1.17 4.15
CA VAL A 43 -0.59 1.83 4.08
C VAL A 43 -1.58 1.14 5.03
N SER A 44 -1.57 -0.19 5.07
CA SER A 44 -2.44 -0.97 5.95
C SER A 44 -2.08 -0.84 7.44
N GLN A 45 -0.80 -0.63 7.79
CA GLN A 45 -0.35 -0.34 9.15
C GLN A 45 -0.90 1.00 9.64
N ILE A 46 -0.84 2.02 8.78
CA ILE A 46 -1.35 3.36 9.09
C ILE A 46 -2.87 3.31 9.30
N ASN A 47 -3.58 2.66 8.39
CA ASN A 47 -5.04 2.61 8.43
C ASN A 47 -5.59 1.61 9.47
N GLY A 48 -4.78 0.67 9.96
CA GLY A 48 -5.22 -0.33 10.94
C GLY A 48 -6.08 -1.45 10.36
N CYS A 49 -5.88 -1.85 9.10
CA CYS A 49 -6.63 -2.96 8.48
C CYS A 49 -6.00 -4.32 8.84
N ALA A 50 -6.48 -4.98 9.90
CA ALA A 50 -5.94 -6.27 10.36
C ALA A 50 -5.92 -7.36 9.28
N PHE A 51 -7.00 -7.50 8.49
CA PHE A 51 -7.07 -8.42 7.36
C PHE A 51 -5.96 -8.16 6.34
N CYS A 52 -5.79 -6.90 5.94
CA CYS A 52 -4.80 -6.49 4.95
C CYS A 52 -3.37 -6.69 5.50
N LEU A 53 -3.15 -6.42 6.79
CA LEU A 53 -1.87 -6.65 7.45
C LEU A 53 -1.45 -8.12 7.37
N GLU A 54 -2.36 -9.05 7.68
CA GLU A 54 -2.08 -10.49 7.60
C GLU A 54 -1.74 -10.91 6.16
N MET A 55 -2.57 -10.48 5.20
CA MET A 55 -2.41 -10.81 3.79
C MET A 55 -1.06 -10.35 3.23
N HIS A 56 -0.73 -9.07 3.39
CA HIS A 56 0.49 -8.50 2.82
C HIS A 56 1.76 -8.97 3.55
N SER A 57 1.71 -9.13 4.88
CA SER A 57 2.83 -9.69 5.63
C SER A 57 3.12 -11.14 5.22
N LYS A 58 2.08 -11.94 4.96
CA LYS A 58 2.23 -13.32 4.49
C LYS A 58 2.84 -13.38 3.10
N ALA A 59 2.42 -12.50 2.19
CA ALA A 59 2.97 -12.41 0.84
C ALA A 59 4.46 -12.03 0.86
N LEU A 60 4.84 -11.02 1.64
CA LEU A 60 6.25 -10.60 1.79
C LEU A 60 7.15 -11.71 2.36
N ARG A 61 6.67 -12.43 3.39
CA ARG A 61 7.40 -13.59 3.93
C ARG A 61 7.55 -14.70 2.88
N LYS A 62 6.50 -14.96 2.10
CA LYS A 62 6.56 -15.94 0.99
C LYS A 62 7.54 -15.51 -0.11
N ALA A 63 7.67 -14.21 -0.35
CA ALA A 63 8.64 -13.63 -1.28
C ALA A 63 10.08 -13.62 -0.73
N GLY A 64 10.31 -14.07 0.51
CA GLY A 64 11.65 -14.15 1.10
C GLY A 64 12.17 -12.84 1.71
N VAL A 65 11.31 -11.85 1.94
CA VAL A 65 11.72 -10.61 2.60
C VAL A 65 12.18 -10.90 4.03
N ASN A 66 13.32 -10.34 4.41
CA ASN A 66 13.90 -10.53 5.73
C ASN A 66 12.93 -10.05 6.84
N GLN A 67 12.73 -10.87 7.87
CA GLN A 67 11.81 -10.56 8.95
C GLN A 67 12.17 -9.25 9.68
N ALA A 68 13.47 -8.94 9.86
CA ALA A 68 13.91 -7.69 10.50
C ALA A 68 13.47 -6.44 9.70
N LYS A 69 13.42 -6.53 8.37
CA LYS A 69 12.89 -5.46 7.51
C LYS A 69 11.39 -5.26 7.73
N LEU A 70 10.63 -6.35 7.86
CA LEU A 70 9.19 -6.28 8.13
C LEU A 70 8.91 -5.71 9.52
N ASP A 71 9.68 -6.12 10.53
CA ASP A 71 9.57 -5.64 11.91
C ASP A 71 9.88 -4.13 12.00
N ALA A 72 10.82 -3.65 11.18
CA ALA A 72 11.23 -2.24 11.14
C ALA A 72 10.34 -1.35 10.25
N LEU A 73 9.40 -1.89 9.47
CA LEU A 73 8.65 -1.13 8.46
C LEU A 73 7.87 0.05 9.05
N ALA A 74 7.26 -0.10 10.23
CA ALA A 74 6.54 1.00 10.86
C ALA A 74 7.46 2.14 11.34
N GLY A 75 8.75 1.86 11.53
CA GLY A 75 9.79 2.80 11.94
C GLY A 75 10.86 3.03 10.87
N TRP A 76 10.51 2.87 9.59
CA TRP A 76 11.48 2.81 8.48
C TRP A 76 12.42 4.02 8.40
N ARG A 77 11.98 5.22 8.83
CA ARG A 77 12.75 6.48 8.76
C ARG A 77 14.09 6.46 9.50
N VAL A 78 14.22 5.60 10.51
CA VAL A 78 15.46 5.44 11.30
C VAL A 78 16.10 4.06 11.11
N SER A 79 15.58 3.26 10.17
CA SER A 79 16.06 1.92 9.87
C SER A 79 17.06 1.94 8.72
N HIS A 80 18.08 1.10 8.80
CA HIS A 80 19.06 0.87 7.72
C HIS A 80 18.63 -0.24 6.76
N HIS A 81 17.44 -0.83 6.93
CA HIS A 81 16.95 -1.93 6.09
C HIS A 81 16.34 -1.48 4.76
N PHE A 82 16.12 -0.17 4.59
CA PHE A 82 15.47 0.42 3.43
C PHE A 82 16.46 1.25 2.63
N ASN A 83 16.52 1.04 1.32
CA ASN A 83 17.33 1.85 0.43
C ASN A 83 16.61 3.18 0.09
N GLU A 84 17.29 4.09 -0.62
CA GLU A 84 16.76 5.41 -0.95
C GLU A 84 15.46 5.35 -1.78
N GLN A 85 15.39 4.45 -2.76
CA GLN A 85 14.19 4.22 -3.58
C GLN A 85 12.99 3.78 -2.72
N GLU A 86 13.20 2.84 -1.80
CA GLU A 86 12.16 2.38 -0.88
C GLU A 86 11.73 3.47 0.09
N CYS A 87 12.69 4.25 0.62
CA CYS A 87 12.42 5.40 1.48
C CYS A 87 11.58 6.46 0.77
N ALA A 88 11.87 6.78 -0.49
CA ALA A 88 11.08 7.71 -1.29
C ALA A 88 9.64 7.22 -1.50
N ALA A 89 9.47 5.93 -1.86
CA ALA A 89 8.14 5.34 -2.02
C ALA A 89 7.36 5.26 -0.70
N LEU A 90 8.02 4.95 0.43
CA LEU A 90 7.40 4.92 1.75
C LEU A 90 6.99 6.32 2.21
N ALA A 91 7.82 7.34 1.97
CA ALA A 91 7.47 8.73 2.24
C ALA A 91 6.23 9.17 1.45
N TRP A 92 6.19 8.83 0.15
CA TRP A 92 5.03 9.11 -0.69
C TRP A 92 3.78 8.37 -0.23
N ALA A 93 3.90 7.09 0.11
CA ALA A 93 2.78 6.29 0.61
C ALA A 93 2.20 6.84 1.91
N GLU A 94 3.03 7.26 2.86
CA GLU A 94 2.59 7.92 4.09
C GLU A 94 1.89 9.25 3.77
N SER A 95 2.51 10.08 2.93
CA SER A 95 1.95 11.39 2.58
C SER A 95 0.58 11.25 1.91
N VAL A 96 0.45 10.42 0.88
CA VAL A 96 -0.82 10.22 0.17
C VAL A 96 -1.87 9.52 1.05
N THR A 97 -1.46 8.68 2.01
CA THR A 97 -2.41 8.09 2.97
C THR A 97 -2.97 9.14 3.94
N HIS A 98 -2.12 10.05 4.41
CA HIS A 98 -2.49 11.19 5.26
C HIS A 98 -2.83 12.46 4.48
N ILE A 99 -3.36 12.35 3.26
CA ILE A 99 -3.48 13.47 2.31
C ILE A 99 -4.19 14.70 2.87
N ALA A 100 -5.16 14.53 3.79
CA ALA A 100 -5.88 15.63 4.43
C ALA A 100 -5.02 16.46 5.39
N GLU A 101 -3.90 15.91 5.86
CA GLU A 101 -2.95 16.55 6.77
C GLU A 101 -1.70 17.00 6.03
N THR A 102 -1.18 16.16 5.14
CA THR A 102 0.12 16.33 4.47
C THR A 102 0.05 17.04 3.12
N HIS A 103 -1.13 17.07 2.49
CA HIS A 103 -1.39 17.70 1.19
C HIS A 103 -0.54 17.20 0.01
N ALA A 104 0.29 16.16 0.19
CA ALA A 104 1.22 15.64 -0.82
C ALA A 104 2.10 16.73 -1.45
N GLU A 105 2.69 17.56 -0.58
CA GLU A 105 3.58 18.65 -0.95
C GLU A 105 4.77 18.21 -1.82
N ASP A 106 5.27 19.14 -2.63
CA ASP A 106 6.35 18.91 -3.60
C ASP A 106 7.63 18.36 -2.95
N ASN A 107 7.91 18.70 -1.69
CA ASN A 107 9.10 18.21 -0.99
C ASN A 107 9.06 16.68 -0.72
N VAL A 108 7.88 16.05 -0.73
CA VAL A 108 7.74 14.59 -0.67
C VAL A 108 7.67 13.97 -2.06
N TYR A 109 7.10 14.69 -3.02
CA TYR A 109 6.99 14.22 -4.41
C TYR A 109 8.32 14.24 -5.16
N LEU A 110 9.07 15.35 -5.11
CA LEU A 110 10.28 15.57 -5.90
C LEU A 110 11.35 14.46 -5.75
N PRO A 111 11.62 13.90 -4.55
CA PRO A 111 12.55 12.78 -4.39
C PRO A 111 12.17 11.51 -5.18
N LEU A 112 10.90 11.33 -5.56
CA LEU A 112 10.50 10.19 -6.39
C LEU A 112 11.13 10.24 -7.79
N LEU A 113 11.39 11.45 -8.31
CA LEU A 113 11.92 11.64 -9.66
C LEU A 113 13.34 11.06 -9.82
N ASP A 114 14.07 10.92 -8.71
CA ASP A 114 15.42 10.35 -8.71
C ASP A 114 15.41 8.81 -8.80
N HIS A 115 14.27 8.17 -8.51
CA HIS A 115 14.19 6.72 -8.33
C HIS A 115 13.12 6.01 -9.17
N PHE A 116 12.19 6.76 -9.74
CA PHE A 116 11.04 6.22 -10.47
C PHE A 116 10.78 7.02 -11.75
N SER A 117 10.43 6.33 -12.82
CA SER A 117 9.89 6.96 -14.02
C SER A 117 8.52 7.59 -13.75
N ALA A 118 8.08 8.51 -14.61
CA ALA A 118 6.75 9.11 -14.51
C ALA A 118 5.62 8.04 -14.50
N ARG A 119 5.80 6.94 -15.24
CA ARG A 119 4.83 5.84 -15.26
C ARG A 119 4.81 5.09 -13.93
N GLU A 120 5.96 4.81 -13.34
CA GLU A 120 6.05 4.14 -12.03
C GLU A 120 5.47 5.01 -10.93
N ILE A 121 5.72 6.33 -10.93
CA ILE A 121 5.10 7.26 -9.96
C ILE A 121 3.57 7.23 -10.08
N SER A 122 3.04 7.23 -11.31
CA SER A 122 1.61 7.06 -11.56
C SER A 122 1.08 5.73 -10.99
N ASP A 123 1.72 4.61 -11.34
CA ASP A 123 1.32 3.28 -10.86
C ASP A 123 1.39 3.16 -9.33
N LEU A 124 2.46 3.67 -8.71
CA LEU A 124 2.64 3.75 -7.26
C LEU A 124 1.50 4.53 -6.59
N THR A 125 1.11 5.67 -7.18
CA THR A 125 0.04 6.51 -6.64
C THR A 125 -1.32 5.80 -6.75
N PHE A 126 -1.60 5.12 -7.87
CA PHE A 126 -2.78 4.26 -7.99
C PHE A 126 -2.77 3.12 -6.98
N ALA A 127 -1.63 2.48 -6.75
CA ALA A 127 -1.47 1.43 -5.76
C ALA A 127 -1.82 1.91 -4.34
N ILE A 128 -1.29 3.08 -3.94
CA ILE A 128 -1.58 3.69 -2.64
C ILE A 128 -3.07 4.04 -2.51
N GLY A 129 -3.67 4.63 -3.55
CA GLY A 129 -5.10 4.98 -3.58
C GLY A 129 -6.02 3.77 -3.48
N LEU A 130 -5.76 2.72 -4.27
CA LEU A 130 -6.50 1.46 -4.22
C LEU A 130 -6.37 0.79 -2.85
N MET A 131 -5.16 0.77 -2.28
CA MET A 131 -4.96 0.17 -0.95
C MET A 131 -5.73 0.93 0.13
N ASN A 132 -5.72 2.27 0.07
CA ASN A 132 -6.54 3.12 0.93
C ASN A 132 -8.04 2.84 0.78
N CYS A 133 -8.51 2.57 -0.44
CA CYS A 133 -9.89 2.18 -0.71
C CYS A 133 -10.22 0.81 -0.08
N PHE A 134 -9.41 -0.23 -0.35
CA PHE A 134 -9.61 -1.56 0.22
C PHE A 134 -9.54 -1.57 1.75
N ASN A 135 -8.63 -0.82 2.37
CA ASN A 135 -8.57 -0.68 3.81
C ASN A 135 -9.87 -0.09 4.37
N ARG A 136 -10.43 0.96 3.74
CA ARG A 136 -11.70 1.57 4.15
C ARG A 136 -12.87 0.58 4.06
N LEU A 137 -12.92 -0.23 3.01
CA LEU A 137 -13.93 -1.28 2.86
C LEU A 137 -13.78 -2.35 3.96
N ALA A 138 -12.58 -2.91 4.12
CA ALA A 138 -12.33 -3.96 5.10
C ALA A 138 -12.63 -3.51 6.54
N ILE A 139 -12.11 -2.35 6.95
CA ILE A 139 -12.34 -1.79 8.29
C ILE A 139 -13.82 -1.39 8.46
N GLY A 140 -14.37 -0.69 7.47
CA GLY A 140 -15.76 -0.23 7.46
C GLY A 140 -16.75 -1.38 7.54
N MET A 141 -16.43 -2.53 6.96
CA MET A 141 -17.30 -3.71 6.91
C MET A 141 -16.94 -4.81 7.92
N ARG A 142 -15.98 -4.57 8.81
CA ARG A 142 -15.52 -5.53 9.86
C ARG A 142 -15.03 -6.87 9.27
N MET A 143 -14.27 -6.78 8.19
CA MET A 143 -13.51 -7.90 7.65
C MET A 143 -12.36 -8.30 8.57
#